data_AF-A0AA43ZWI3-F1
#
_entry.id   AF-A0AA43ZWI3-F1
#
_cell.length_a   1.000
_cell.length_b   1.000
_cell.length_c   1.000
_cell.angle_alpha   90.00
_cell.angle_beta   90.00
_cell.angle_gamma   90.00
#
_symmetry.space_group_name_H-M   'P 1'
#
loop_
_entity.id
_entity.type
_entity.pdbx_description
1 polymer ?
#
loop_
_entity_poly.entity_id
_entity_poly.type
_entity_poly.pdbx_seq_one_letter_code
_entity_poly.pdbx_strand_id
1 'polypeptide(L)'
;MIHLVDSELHERLAEEIIIAFGRTDPEDLLTSDDVMWQDEEFRCRIVDLVACMMASNCDRCPCTGLVFVGYDTTEYTPSYTERLVHGVFRAGLIANVRSNGSVDSNTRSFIVSFAQDDTIRAFLDGISPGVRSELDNGFQRMMDALSDSVIRICSQDGVAKEIDNILNKIRHKALTNLFNRSSDKYLQPALNTASHLSIDGMASLAVSVISSSALRNRMSDGMETVGGPIDVAALTYNSGFVWVKNKNNINIDIDNNHRRCRDD
;
A
#
# COMPACT_ATOMS: atom_id res chain seq x y z
N MET A 1 12.57 -8.04 -27.48
CA MET A 1 11.42 -8.89 -27.81
C MET A 1 11.28 -9.87 -26.66
N ILE A 2 10.42 -9.54 -25.69
CA ILE A 2 10.22 -10.37 -24.49
C ILE A 2 9.28 -11.48 -24.91
N HIS A 3 9.80 -12.70 -25.05
CA HIS A 3 8.95 -13.87 -25.23
C HIS A 3 8.15 -14.05 -23.94
N LEU A 4 6.83 -13.86 -24.04
CA LEU A 4 5.87 -14.25 -23.03
C LEU A 4 6.06 -15.75 -22.81
N VAL A 5 6.62 -16.10 -21.66
CA VAL A 5 6.67 -17.48 -21.18
C VAL A 5 5.22 -17.89 -20.91
N ASP A 6 4.87 -19.06 -21.45
CA ASP A 6 3.53 -19.65 -21.44
C ASP A 6 2.93 -19.63 -20.03
N SER A 7 1.66 -19.21 -19.89
CA SER A 7 1.01 -19.03 -18.59
C SER A 7 0.94 -20.34 -17.80
N GLU A 8 0.86 -21.46 -18.51
CA GLU A 8 0.86 -22.81 -17.96
C GLU A 8 2.24 -23.21 -17.40
N LEU A 9 3.34 -22.72 -18.00
CA LEU A 9 4.70 -22.88 -17.47
C LEU A 9 4.89 -22.03 -16.22
N HIS A 10 4.29 -20.84 -16.18
CA HIS A 10 4.35 -19.91 -15.06
C HIS A 10 3.64 -20.44 -13.81
N GLU A 11 2.46 -21.06 -13.96
CA GLU A 11 1.73 -21.69 -12.86
C GLU A 11 2.45 -22.95 -12.35
N ARG A 12 2.95 -23.80 -13.27
CA ARG A 12 3.71 -25.00 -12.88
C ARG A 12 5.03 -24.66 -12.18
N LEU A 13 5.76 -23.65 -12.66
CA LEU A 13 6.98 -23.16 -12.00
C LEU A 13 6.64 -22.52 -10.65
N ALA A 14 5.54 -21.77 -10.53
CA ALA A 14 5.14 -21.21 -9.25
C ALA A 14 4.78 -22.29 -8.22
N GLU A 15 4.09 -23.36 -8.62
CA GLU A 15 3.79 -24.52 -7.76
C GLU A 15 5.06 -25.28 -7.38
N GLU A 16 5.95 -25.57 -8.33
CA GLU A 16 7.23 -26.26 -8.05
C GLU A 16 8.17 -25.41 -7.18
N ILE A 17 8.18 -24.09 -7.36
CA ILE A 17 8.93 -23.15 -6.51
C ILE A 17 8.28 -23.07 -5.12
N ILE A 18 6.96 -23.03 -4.99
CA ILE A 18 6.32 -23.05 -3.66
C ILE A 18 6.60 -24.38 -2.92
N ILE A 19 6.65 -25.50 -3.66
CA ILE A 19 7.01 -26.82 -3.11
C ILE A 19 8.50 -26.88 -2.74
N ALA A 20 9.40 -26.33 -3.56
CA ALA A 20 10.85 -26.34 -3.34
C ALA A 20 11.32 -25.33 -2.28
N PHE A 21 10.67 -24.17 -2.19
CA PHE A 21 11.02 -23.08 -1.26
C PHE A 21 10.14 -23.09 0.01
N GLY A 22 9.26 -24.09 0.15
CA GLY A 22 8.30 -24.19 1.24
C GLY A 22 8.89 -24.42 2.63
N ARG A 23 10.21 -24.68 2.78
CA ARG A 23 10.88 -24.84 4.09
C ARG A 23 12.41 -24.98 4.06
N THR A 24 13.07 -24.57 2.99
CA THR A 24 14.50 -24.85 2.78
C THR A 24 15.29 -23.55 2.85
N ASP A 25 16.36 -23.54 3.65
CA ASP A 25 17.30 -22.42 3.70
C ASP A 25 17.87 -22.20 2.29
N PRO A 26 17.90 -20.98 1.72
CA PRO A 26 18.39 -20.74 0.36
C PRO A 26 19.79 -21.30 0.09
N GLU A 27 20.64 -21.44 1.13
CA GLU A 27 21.96 -22.07 1.02
C GLU A 27 21.90 -23.60 0.80
N ASP A 28 20.87 -24.29 1.32
CA ASP A 28 20.67 -25.73 1.10
C ASP A 28 20.26 -26.04 -0.34
N LEU A 29 19.58 -25.09 -1.00
CA LEU A 29 19.20 -25.21 -2.42
C LEU A 29 20.43 -25.10 -3.34
N LEU A 30 21.38 -24.22 -2.97
CA LEU A 30 22.62 -23.97 -3.70
C LEU A 30 23.66 -25.08 -3.53
N THR A 31 23.48 -25.96 -2.54
CA THR A 31 24.40 -27.05 -2.19
C THR A 31 23.84 -28.44 -2.51
N SER A 32 22.65 -28.54 -3.10
CA SER A 32 22.05 -29.82 -3.48
C SER A 32 22.81 -30.50 -4.64
N ASP A 33 23.05 -31.81 -4.52
CA ASP A 33 23.77 -32.65 -5.49
C ASP A 33 22.94 -32.98 -6.76
N ASP A 34 21.84 -32.28 -7.00
CA ASP A 34 20.97 -32.56 -8.15
C ASP A 34 21.67 -32.19 -9.46
N VAL A 35 21.65 -33.13 -10.42
CA VAL A 35 22.37 -33.02 -11.70
C VAL A 35 21.96 -31.76 -12.50
N MET A 36 20.70 -31.32 -12.36
CA MET A 36 20.19 -30.11 -13.01
C MET A 36 20.71 -28.82 -12.36
N TRP A 37 20.99 -28.85 -11.06
CA TRP A 37 21.62 -27.75 -10.33
C TRP A 37 23.13 -27.66 -10.58
N GLN A 38 23.76 -28.63 -11.27
CA GLN A 38 25.15 -28.51 -11.70
C GLN A 38 25.34 -27.72 -13.00
N ASP A 39 24.27 -27.50 -13.78
CA ASP A 39 24.31 -26.63 -14.96
C ASP A 39 24.32 -25.15 -14.54
N GLU A 40 25.40 -24.44 -14.90
CA GLU A 40 25.59 -23.02 -14.58
C GLU A 40 24.58 -22.12 -15.31
N GLU A 41 24.19 -22.47 -16.54
CA GLU A 41 23.21 -21.71 -17.31
C GLU A 41 21.82 -21.86 -16.70
N PHE A 42 21.44 -23.09 -16.32
CA PHE A 42 20.19 -23.36 -15.64
C PHE A 42 20.10 -22.59 -14.30
N ARG A 43 21.15 -22.64 -13.48
CA ARG A 43 21.25 -21.88 -12.22
C ARG A 43 21.08 -20.38 -12.45
N CYS A 44 21.79 -19.81 -13.43
CA CYS A 44 21.67 -18.40 -13.75
C CYS A 44 20.24 -18.01 -14.13
N ARG A 45 19.55 -18.84 -14.93
CA ARG A 45 18.16 -18.57 -15.35
C ARG A 45 17.16 -18.63 -14.21
N ILE A 46 17.32 -19.56 -13.26
CA ILE A 46 16.45 -19.63 -12.08
C ILE A 46 16.66 -18.42 -11.18
N VAL A 47 17.93 -18.03 -10.95
CA VAL A 47 18.26 -16.85 -10.16
C VAL A 47 17.71 -15.56 -10.80
N ASP A 48 17.83 -15.42 -12.13
CA ASP A 48 17.27 -14.30 -12.87
C ASP A 48 15.72 -14.29 -12.82
N LEU A 49 15.08 -15.47 -12.89
CA LEU A 49 13.62 -15.60 -12.74
C LEU A 49 13.15 -15.16 -11.34
N VAL A 50 13.83 -15.60 -10.27
CA VAL A 50 13.50 -15.19 -8.90
C VAL A 50 13.68 -13.68 -8.73
N ALA A 51 14.77 -13.10 -9.26
CA ALA A 51 14.98 -11.65 -9.25
C ALA A 51 13.87 -10.91 -10.01
N CYS A 52 13.44 -11.42 -11.18
CA CYS A 52 12.31 -10.89 -11.92
C CYS A 52 11.00 -10.99 -11.15
N MET A 53 10.73 -12.10 -10.46
CA MET A 53 9.53 -12.27 -9.63
C MET A 53 9.50 -11.33 -8.43
N MET A 54 10.65 -11.08 -7.80
CA MET A 54 10.78 -10.08 -6.74
C MET A 54 10.60 -8.65 -7.27
N ALA A 55 11.06 -8.38 -8.49
CA ALA A 55 10.87 -7.10 -9.15
C ALA A 55 9.42 -6.88 -9.64
N SER A 56 8.64 -7.93 -9.90
CA SER A 56 7.34 -7.85 -10.57
C SER A 56 6.15 -7.50 -9.67
N ASN A 57 6.29 -6.60 -8.68
CA ASN A 57 5.22 -6.21 -7.74
C ASN A 57 4.52 -7.42 -7.06
N CYS A 58 5.30 -8.42 -6.63
CA CYS A 58 4.76 -9.54 -5.88
C CYS A 58 4.51 -9.13 -4.41
N ASP A 59 3.23 -9.01 -4.03
CA ASP A 59 2.81 -8.70 -2.65
C ASP A 59 3.23 -9.77 -1.61
N ARG A 60 3.71 -10.94 -2.07
CA ARG A 60 4.13 -12.05 -1.22
C ARG A 60 5.63 -12.07 -0.94
N CYS A 61 6.42 -11.22 -1.60
CA CYS A 61 7.85 -11.15 -1.34
C CYS A 61 8.12 -10.30 -0.09
N PRO A 62 9.01 -10.75 0.82
CA PRO A 62 9.49 -9.91 1.91
C PRO A 62 10.00 -8.58 1.37
N CYS A 63 9.62 -7.49 2.01
CA CYS A 63 10.06 -6.16 1.60
C CYS A 63 10.20 -5.24 2.81
N THR A 64 11.05 -4.22 2.65
CA THR A 64 11.14 -3.08 3.56
C THR A 64 10.57 -1.86 2.87
N GLY A 65 9.62 -1.19 3.53
CA GLY A 65 9.11 0.10 3.09
C GLY A 65 10.08 1.22 3.46
N LEU A 66 10.55 1.97 2.46
CA LEU A 66 11.30 3.22 2.65
C LEU A 66 10.44 4.39 2.19
N VAL A 67 10.30 5.39 3.06
CA VAL A 67 9.54 6.61 2.76
C VAL A 67 10.48 7.78 2.74
N PHE A 68 10.44 8.54 1.65
CA PHE A 68 11.14 9.80 1.49
C PHE A 68 10.10 10.91 1.47
N VAL A 69 10.28 11.92 2.32
CA VAL A 69 9.42 13.10 2.41
C VAL A 69 10.31 14.33 2.33
N GLY A 70 9.90 15.34 1.57
CA GLY A 70 10.70 16.54 1.39
C GLY A 70 10.00 17.62 0.60
N TYR A 71 10.78 18.64 0.27
CA TYR A 71 10.41 19.71 -0.64
C TYR A 71 11.26 19.57 -1.91
N ASP A 72 10.70 19.89 -3.07
CA ASP A 72 11.51 19.94 -4.28
C ASP A 72 12.47 21.15 -4.22
N THR A 73 13.61 21.02 -4.87
CA THR A 73 14.53 22.12 -5.15
C THR A 73 13.91 23.23 -6.00
N THR A 74 12.90 22.91 -6.82
CA THR A 74 12.22 23.89 -7.68
C THR A 74 10.84 24.29 -7.19
N GLU A 75 10.25 23.57 -6.23
CA GLU A 75 8.88 23.80 -5.75
C GLU A 75 8.83 23.89 -4.22
N TYR A 76 8.12 24.91 -3.71
CA TYR A 76 7.94 25.14 -2.27
C TYR A 76 6.87 24.25 -1.63
N THR A 77 6.41 23.22 -2.33
CA THR A 77 5.36 22.31 -1.87
C THR A 77 5.93 20.96 -1.44
N PRO A 78 5.39 20.35 -0.37
CA PRO A 78 5.88 19.07 0.11
C PRO A 78 5.46 17.93 -0.83
N SER A 79 6.31 16.93 -0.94
CA SER A 79 6.05 15.67 -1.63
C SER A 79 6.61 14.47 -0.86
N TYR A 80 6.12 13.29 -1.21
CA TYR A 80 6.66 12.03 -0.71
C TYR A 80 6.72 10.95 -1.78
N THR A 81 7.60 9.98 -1.56
CA THR A 81 7.61 8.71 -2.29
C THR A 81 7.87 7.55 -1.33
N GLU A 82 7.05 6.51 -1.44
CA GLU A 82 7.20 5.25 -0.76
C GLU A 82 7.75 4.21 -1.75
N ARG A 83 8.83 3.54 -1.35
CA ARG A 83 9.43 2.44 -2.10
C ARG A 83 9.42 1.16 -1.29
N LEU A 84 9.04 0.05 -1.91
CA LEU A 84 9.25 -1.28 -1.38
C LEU A 84 10.59 -1.79 -1.88
N VAL A 85 11.49 -2.09 -0.96
CA VAL A 85 12.80 -2.67 -1.25
C VAL A 85 12.76 -4.16 -0.95
N HIS A 86 13.06 -4.98 -1.96
CA HIS A 86 13.05 -6.43 -1.86
C HIS A 86 14.45 -7.03 -1.66
N GLY A 87 15.51 -6.29 -2.01
CA GLY A 87 16.89 -6.71 -1.82
C GLY A 87 17.84 -6.12 -2.86
N VAL A 88 19.02 -6.73 -2.97
CA VAL A 88 20.04 -6.36 -3.96
C VAL A 88 20.35 -7.60 -4.82
N PHE A 89 20.41 -7.41 -6.14
CA PHE A 89 20.73 -8.46 -7.09
C PHE A 89 21.74 -7.97 -8.14
N ARG A 90 22.85 -8.70 -8.34
CA ARG A 90 23.93 -8.37 -9.28
C ARG A 90 24.30 -6.87 -9.27
N ALA A 91 24.47 -6.32 -8.07
CA ALA A 91 24.76 -4.91 -7.77
C ALA A 91 23.65 -3.87 -8.03
N GLY A 92 22.45 -4.29 -8.43
CA GLY A 92 21.25 -3.45 -8.54
C GLY A 92 20.31 -3.61 -7.34
N LEU A 93 19.69 -2.51 -6.90
CA LEU A 93 18.61 -2.55 -5.91
C LEU A 93 17.32 -3.02 -6.59
N ILE A 94 16.68 -4.06 -6.04
CA ILE A 94 15.32 -4.44 -6.43
C ILE A 94 14.35 -3.63 -5.57
N ALA A 95 13.77 -2.59 -6.16
CA ALA A 95 12.80 -1.75 -5.47
C ALA A 95 11.71 -1.24 -6.41
N ASN A 96 10.49 -1.17 -5.90
CA ASN A 96 9.32 -0.70 -6.62
C ASN A 96 8.73 0.53 -5.92
N VAL A 97 8.18 1.47 -6.71
CA VAL A 97 7.41 2.59 -6.15
C VAL A 97 6.04 2.05 -5.76
N ARG A 98 5.71 2.14 -4.47
CA ARG A 98 4.40 1.73 -3.94
C ARG A 98 3.39 2.85 -3.99
N SER A 99 3.81 4.04 -3.55
CA SER A 99 2.97 5.23 -3.57
C SER A 99 3.83 6.48 -3.69
N ASN A 100 3.23 7.56 -4.18
CA ASN A 100 3.83 8.88 -4.19
C ASN A 100 2.70 9.92 -4.12
N GLY A 101 3.05 11.14 -3.75
CA GLY A 101 2.12 12.26 -3.76
C GLY A 101 2.84 13.58 -3.56
N SER A 102 2.28 14.63 -4.15
CA SER A 102 2.75 16.00 -4.05
C SER A 102 1.58 16.92 -3.76
N VAL A 103 1.84 17.98 -2.98
CA VAL A 103 0.90 19.09 -2.88
C VAL A 103 1.13 19.99 -4.08
N ASP A 104 0.05 20.35 -4.77
CA ASP A 104 0.07 21.23 -5.94
C ASP A 104 -1.20 22.11 -5.97
N SER A 105 -1.45 22.79 -7.10
CA SER A 105 -2.62 23.65 -7.27
C SER A 105 -3.96 22.90 -7.22
N ASN A 106 -3.96 21.59 -7.51
CA ASN A 106 -5.13 20.73 -7.50
C ASN A 106 -5.24 19.90 -6.20
N THR A 107 -4.11 19.55 -5.59
CA THR A 107 -4.00 18.71 -4.40
C THR A 107 -3.49 19.54 -3.23
N ARG A 108 -4.40 20.03 -2.38
CA ARG A 108 -4.05 20.93 -1.27
C ARG A 108 -3.47 20.22 -0.04
N SER A 109 -3.81 18.96 0.14
CA SER A 109 -3.37 18.13 1.28
C SER A 109 -3.57 16.66 0.96
N PHE A 110 -2.82 15.81 1.65
CA PHE A 110 -3.04 14.37 1.67
C PHE A 110 -2.77 13.84 3.07
N ILE A 111 -3.47 12.77 3.45
CA ILE A 111 -3.19 11.99 4.66
C ILE A 111 -2.85 10.58 4.18
N VAL A 112 -1.64 10.12 4.50
CA VAL A 112 -1.14 8.81 4.08
C VAL A 112 -0.68 8.02 5.30
N SER A 113 -0.99 6.73 5.32
CA SER A 113 -0.48 5.76 6.29
C SER A 113 0.41 4.75 5.57
N PHE A 114 1.64 4.60 6.05
CA PHE A 114 2.64 3.69 5.48
C PHE A 114 2.66 2.32 6.15
N ALA A 115 2.24 2.26 7.42
CA ALA A 115 2.05 1.02 8.16
C ALA A 115 0.71 0.35 7.82
N GLN A 116 0.60 -0.96 8.11
CA GLN A 116 -0.66 -1.69 7.97
C GLN A 116 -1.69 -1.12 8.94
N ASP A 117 -2.77 -0.55 8.40
CA ASP A 117 -3.80 -0.01 9.27
C ASP A 117 -5.17 0.11 8.58
N ASP A 118 -5.83 -1.04 8.46
CA ASP A 118 -7.25 -1.12 8.11
C ASP A 118 -8.11 -0.19 9.00
N THR A 119 -7.67 0.12 10.23
CA THR A 119 -8.37 1.06 11.11
C THR A 119 -8.20 2.50 10.69
N ILE A 120 -6.99 2.95 10.35
CA ILE A 120 -6.78 4.32 9.83
C ILE A 120 -7.58 4.51 8.54
N ARG A 121 -7.56 3.52 7.64
CA ARG A 121 -8.39 3.57 6.43
C ARG A 121 -9.88 3.60 6.77
N ALA A 122 -10.34 2.82 7.73
CA ALA A 122 -11.73 2.88 8.19
C ALA A 122 -12.11 4.26 8.75
N PHE A 123 -11.19 4.91 9.47
CA PHE A 123 -11.40 6.24 10.02
C PHE A 123 -11.47 7.30 8.92
N LEU A 124 -10.56 7.24 7.94
CA LEU A 124 -10.48 8.22 6.86
C LEU A 124 -11.58 8.02 5.79
N ASP A 125 -11.81 6.78 5.36
CA ASP A 125 -12.75 6.46 4.28
C ASP A 125 -14.18 6.26 4.80
N GLY A 126 -14.36 6.15 6.13
CA GLY A 126 -15.62 5.80 6.79
C GLY A 126 -16.01 4.33 6.68
N ILE A 127 -15.25 3.54 5.92
CA ILE A 127 -15.47 2.12 5.69
C ILE A 127 -14.14 1.38 5.73
N SER A 128 -14.06 0.32 6.54
CA SER A 128 -12.82 -0.48 6.62
C SER A 128 -12.57 -1.29 5.33
N PRO A 129 -11.31 -1.57 4.96
CA PRO A 129 -10.98 -2.44 3.83
C PRO A 129 -11.63 -3.83 3.91
N GLY A 130 -11.70 -4.41 5.12
CA GLY A 130 -12.40 -5.68 5.36
C GLY A 130 -13.89 -5.61 5.03
N VAL A 131 -14.60 -4.58 5.53
CA VAL A 131 -16.02 -4.36 5.19
C VAL A 131 -16.21 -4.10 3.71
N ARG A 132 -15.28 -3.37 3.07
CA ARG A 132 -15.30 -3.12 1.62
C ARG A 132 -15.22 -4.42 0.83
N SER A 133 -14.33 -5.34 1.23
CA SER A 133 -14.19 -6.66 0.61
C SER A 133 -15.43 -7.54 0.84
N GLU A 134 -15.98 -7.55 2.05
CA GLU A 134 -17.22 -8.29 2.35
C GLU A 134 -18.42 -7.80 1.54
N LEU A 135 -18.54 -6.48 1.34
CA LEU A 135 -19.57 -5.92 0.48
C LEU A 135 -19.37 -6.33 -0.98
N ASP A 136 -18.15 -6.24 -1.52
CA ASP A 136 -17.89 -6.65 -2.90
C ASP A 136 -18.19 -8.14 -3.11
N ASN A 137 -17.72 -9.00 -2.22
CA ASN A 137 -17.98 -10.43 -2.23
C ASN A 137 -19.49 -10.74 -2.10
N GLY A 138 -20.20 -10.02 -1.24
CA GLY A 138 -21.65 -10.14 -1.07
C GLY A 138 -22.42 -9.76 -2.33
N PHE A 139 -22.05 -8.66 -2.98
CA PHE A 139 -22.63 -8.23 -4.24
C PHE A 139 -22.31 -9.18 -5.38
N GLN A 140 -21.08 -9.71 -5.44
CA GLN A 140 -20.69 -10.72 -6.44
C GLN A 140 -21.59 -11.95 -6.34
N ARG A 141 -21.72 -12.54 -5.13
CA ARG A 141 -22.60 -13.70 -4.91
C ARG A 141 -24.06 -13.43 -5.29
N MET A 142 -24.55 -12.22 -5.04
CA MET A 142 -25.91 -11.81 -5.43
C MET A 142 -26.06 -11.75 -6.96
N MET A 143 -25.08 -11.18 -7.66
CA MET A 143 -25.10 -11.09 -9.12
C MET A 143 -24.99 -12.47 -9.78
N ASP A 144 -24.17 -13.36 -9.24
CA ASP A 144 -24.04 -14.74 -9.73
C ASP A 144 -25.38 -15.50 -9.58
N ALA A 145 -26.02 -15.39 -8.42
CA ALA A 145 -27.34 -16.00 -8.19
C ALA A 145 -28.44 -15.44 -9.11
N LEU A 146 -28.38 -14.13 -9.42
CA LEU A 146 -29.28 -13.50 -10.38
C LEU A 146 -29.00 -14.01 -11.80
N SER A 147 -27.74 -14.10 -12.20
CA SER A 147 -27.36 -14.61 -13.53
C SER A 147 -27.85 -16.03 -13.73
N ASP A 148 -27.57 -16.93 -12.77
CA ASP A 148 -28.03 -18.31 -12.78
C ASP A 148 -29.55 -18.42 -12.92
N SER A 149 -30.29 -17.56 -12.20
CA SER A 149 -31.75 -17.54 -12.25
C SER A 149 -32.28 -17.09 -13.62
N VAL A 150 -31.65 -16.08 -14.23
CA VAL A 150 -32.05 -15.57 -15.56
C VAL A 150 -31.70 -16.58 -16.65
N ILE A 151 -30.51 -17.19 -16.61
CA ILE A 151 -30.07 -18.19 -17.58
C ILE A 151 -31.02 -19.39 -17.59
N ARG A 152 -31.45 -19.87 -16.42
CA ARG A 152 -32.44 -20.95 -16.28
C ARG A 152 -33.78 -20.62 -16.94
N ILE A 153 -34.19 -19.36 -16.94
CA ILE A 153 -35.46 -18.92 -17.55
C ILE A 153 -35.29 -18.74 -19.06
N CYS A 154 -34.20 -18.12 -19.51
CA CYS A 154 -34.03 -17.69 -20.90
C CYS A 154 -33.74 -18.84 -21.87
N SER A 155 -33.19 -19.98 -21.43
CA SER A 155 -32.97 -21.20 -22.25
C SER A 155 -32.30 -20.96 -23.62
N GLN A 156 -31.51 -19.89 -23.77
CA GLN A 156 -30.83 -19.54 -25.02
C GLN A 156 -29.31 -19.55 -24.82
N ASP A 157 -28.63 -20.35 -25.64
CA ASP A 157 -27.18 -20.43 -25.67
C ASP A 157 -26.58 -19.12 -26.20
N GLY A 158 -25.63 -18.56 -25.44
CA GLY A 158 -24.91 -17.32 -25.78
C GLY A 158 -25.33 -16.08 -24.99
N VAL A 159 -26.52 -16.06 -24.39
CA VAL A 159 -27.03 -14.90 -23.61
C VAL A 159 -26.37 -14.80 -22.22
N ALA A 160 -25.90 -15.92 -21.67
CA ALA A 160 -25.28 -15.99 -20.35
C ALA A 160 -24.10 -15.02 -20.18
N LYS A 161 -23.16 -15.00 -21.13
CA LYS A 161 -21.99 -14.11 -21.07
C LYS A 161 -22.37 -12.62 -21.14
N GLU A 162 -23.43 -12.31 -21.88
CA GLU A 162 -23.88 -10.92 -22.00
C GLU A 162 -24.58 -10.45 -20.71
N ILE A 163 -25.38 -11.33 -20.08
CA ILE A 163 -25.97 -11.10 -18.77
C ILE A 163 -24.89 -10.88 -17.71
N ASP A 164 -23.89 -11.78 -17.63
CA ASP A 164 -22.79 -11.67 -16.68
C ASP A 164 -22.04 -10.34 -16.83
N ASN A 165 -21.77 -9.93 -18.08
CA ASN A 165 -21.13 -8.65 -18.37
C ASN A 165 -21.97 -7.46 -17.91
N ILE A 166 -23.28 -7.48 -18.13
CA ILE A 166 -24.19 -6.41 -17.70
C ILE A 166 -24.25 -6.35 -16.17
N LEU A 167 -24.42 -7.49 -15.50
CA LEU A 167 -24.49 -7.57 -14.04
C LEU A 167 -23.18 -7.12 -13.39
N ASN A 168 -22.03 -7.53 -13.94
CA ASN A 168 -20.73 -7.05 -13.47
C ASN A 168 -20.55 -5.54 -13.63
N LYS A 169 -21.01 -4.95 -14.75
CA LYS A 169 -21.00 -3.49 -14.93
C LYS A 169 -21.88 -2.79 -13.90
N ILE A 170 -23.07 -3.34 -13.61
CA ILE A 170 -23.99 -2.80 -12.60
C ILE A 170 -23.34 -2.86 -11.21
N ARG A 171 -22.79 -4.01 -10.82
CA ARG A 171 -22.05 -4.20 -9.57
C ARG A 171 -20.92 -3.18 -9.43
N HIS A 172 -20.05 -3.11 -10.43
CA HIS A 172 -18.90 -2.19 -10.42
C HIS A 172 -19.36 -0.75 -10.25
N LYS A 173 -20.38 -0.32 -11.00
CA LYS A 173 -20.94 1.04 -10.89
C LYS A 173 -21.55 1.30 -9.51
N ALA A 174 -22.31 0.35 -8.96
CA ALA A 174 -22.96 0.49 -7.66
C ALA A 174 -21.93 0.60 -6.52
N LEU A 175 -20.95 -0.29 -6.48
CA LEU A 175 -19.90 -0.29 -5.46
C LEU A 175 -18.97 0.92 -5.59
N THR A 176 -18.58 1.30 -6.81
CA THR A 176 -17.80 2.52 -7.04
C THR A 176 -18.54 3.75 -6.52
N ASN A 177 -19.83 3.88 -6.81
CA ASN A 177 -20.63 4.99 -6.30
C ASN A 177 -20.75 4.98 -4.77
N LEU A 178 -20.91 3.81 -4.14
CA LEU A 178 -20.98 3.68 -2.69
C LEU A 178 -19.67 4.13 -2.04
N PHE A 179 -18.53 3.62 -2.51
CA PHE A 179 -17.22 3.92 -1.93
C PHE A 179 -16.80 5.37 -2.19
N ASN A 180 -17.10 5.92 -3.36
CA ASN A 180 -16.87 7.34 -3.64
C ASN A 180 -17.70 8.23 -2.70
N ARG A 181 -18.99 7.91 -2.49
CA ARG A 181 -19.83 8.65 -1.53
C ARG A 181 -19.33 8.56 -0.09
N SER A 182 -18.76 7.42 0.30
CA SER A 182 -18.11 7.26 1.60
C SER A 182 -16.90 8.20 1.70
N SER A 183 -15.99 8.12 0.72
CA SER A 183 -14.83 9.01 0.65
C SER A 183 -15.21 10.49 0.65
N ASP A 184 -16.22 10.90 -0.12
CA ASP A 184 -16.70 12.29 -0.17
C ASP A 184 -17.24 12.78 1.18
N LYS A 185 -17.79 11.87 1.98
CA LYS A 185 -18.39 12.21 3.28
C LYS A 185 -17.39 12.20 4.43
N TYR A 186 -16.32 11.40 4.35
CA TYR A 186 -15.36 11.22 5.44
C TYR A 186 -13.96 11.74 5.10
N LEU A 187 -13.37 11.28 3.99
CA LEU A 187 -12.01 11.63 3.61
C LEU A 187 -11.91 13.09 3.16
N GLN A 188 -12.81 13.55 2.30
CA GLN A 188 -12.76 14.92 1.76
C GLN A 188 -12.85 16.00 2.86
N PRO A 189 -13.76 15.91 3.85
CA PRO A 189 -13.75 16.82 4.99
C PRO A 189 -12.47 16.78 5.83
N ALA A 190 -11.88 15.59 6.03
CA ALA A 190 -10.63 15.43 6.75
C ALA A 190 -9.46 16.12 6.03
N LEU A 191 -9.36 15.92 4.70
CA LEU A 191 -8.35 16.60 3.86
C LEU A 191 -8.54 18.12 3.87
N ASN A 192 -9.78 18.58 3.71
CA ASN A 192 -10.10 20.01 3.77
C ASN A 192 -9.79 20.62 5.13
N THR A 193 -10.01 19.90 6.22
CA THR A 193 -9.62 20.39 7.55
C THR A 193 -8.10 20.42 7.67
N ALA A 194 -7.42 19.34 7.28
CA ALA A 194 -5.96 19.24 7.34
C ALA A 194 -5.26 20.36 6.56
N SER A 195 -5.81 20.81 5.42
CA SER A 195 -5.23 21.91 4.63
C SER A 195 -5.25 23.27 5.32
N HIS A 196 -6.01 23.42 6.42
CA HIS A 196 -6.13 24.68 7.17
C HIS A 196 -5.60 24.58 8.61
N LEU A 197 -5.08 23.41 9.02
CA LEU A 197 -4.53 23.22 10.35
C LEU A 197 -3.13 23.85 10.47
N SER A 198 -2.82 24.36 11.66
CA SER A 198 -1.44 24.68 12.04
C SER A 198 -0.61 23.39 12.17
N ILE A 199 0.71 23.52 12.26
CA ILE A 199 1.63 22.39 12.51
C ILE A 199 1.22 21.60 13.75
N ASP A 200 0.89 22.29 14.85
CA ASP A 200 0.42 21.68 16.10
C ASP A 200 -0.93 20.98 15.93
N GLY A 201 -1.81 21.57 15.12
CA GLY A 201 -3.11 20.98 14.78
C GLY A 201 -2.96 19.69 13.98
N MET A 202 -2.10 19.69 12.96
CA MET A 202 -1.78 18.49 12.17
C MET A 202 -1.14 17.40 13.04
N ALA A 203 -0.22 17.77 13.93
CA ALA A 203 0.39 16.82 14.86
C ALA A 203 -0.64 16.20 15.82
N SER A 204 -1.56 17.01 16.34
CA SER A 204 -2.65 16.55 17.20
C SER A 204 -3.61 15.61 16.46
N LEU A 205 -3.91 15.91 15.18
CA LEU A 205 -4.72 15.04 14.32
C LEU A 205 -4.03 13.68 14.10
N ALA A 206 -2.74 13.67 13.76
CA ALA A 206 -1.98 12.45 13.56
C ALA A 206 -1.97 11.56 14.81
N VAL A 207 -1.72 12.14 15.99
CA VAL A 207 -1.77 11.43 17.27
C VAL A 207 -3.16 10.84 17.52
N SER A 208 -4.22 11.59 17.24
CA SER A 208 -5.60 11.14 17.47
C SER A 208 -5.96 9.96 16.57
N VAL A 209 -5.55 10.01 15.30
CA VAL A 209 -5.77 8.93 14.32
C VAL A 209 -5.03 7.65 14.73
N ILE A 210 -3.75 7.75 15.09
CA ILE A 210 -2.95 6.60 15.55
C ILE A 210 -3.50 6.04 16.87
N SER A 211 -3.90 6.91 17.80
CA SER A 211 -4.48 6.50 19.08
C SER A 211 -5.82 5.77 18.90
N SER A 212 -6.66 6.24 17.96
CA SER A 212 -7.92 5.57 17.60
C SER A 212 -7.67 4.17 17.03
N SER A 213 -6.63 4.04 16.19
CA SER A 213 -6.20 2.74 15.69
C SER A 213 -5.75 1.80 16.79
N ALA A 214 -4.85 2.25 17.67
CA ALA A 214 -4.40 1.47 18.81
C ALA A 214 -5.56 1.03 19.72
N LEU A 215 -6.52 1.94 19.99
CA LEU A 215 -7.70 1.63 20.78
C LEU A 215 -8.57 0.56 20.11
N ARG A 216 -8.83 0.68 18.81
CA ARG A 216 -9.61 -0.33 18.08
C ARG A 216 -8.91 -1.68 18.11
N ASN A 217 -7.60 -1.70 17.89
CA ASN A 217 -6.80 -2.93 17.90
C ASN A 217 -6.84 -3.62 19.28
N ARG A 218 -6.91 -2.86 20.39
CA ARG A 218 -7.14 -3.42 21.74
C ARG A 218 -8.52 -4.01 21.97
N MET A 219 -9.54 -3.45 21.31
CA MET A 219 -10.93 -3.91 21.45
C MET A 219 -11.20 -5.15 20.60
N SER A 220 -10.50 -5.30 19.48
CA SER A 220 -10.46 -6.53 18.69
C SER A 220 -9.41 -7.48 19.22
N ASP A 221 -9.51 -8.79 18.97
CA ASP A 221 -8.44 -9.77 19.26
C ASP A 221 -7.21 -9.61 18.30
N GLY A 222 -6.95 -8.39 17.82
CA GLY A 222 -5.85 -8.07 16.93
C GLY A 222 -4.53 -7.91 17.67
N MET A 223 -3.42 -8.24 17.03
CA MET A 223 -2.10 -7.92 17.59
C MET A 223 -1.89 -6.40 17.63
N GLU A 224 -1.49 -5.87 18.78
CA GLU A 224 -0.99 -4.50 18.87
C GLU A 224 0.32 -4.38 18.10
N THR A 225 0.26 -3.87 16.86
CA THR A 225 1.45 -3.58 16.05
C THR A 225 2.10 -2.25 16.43
N VAL A 226 1.38 -1.40 17.17
CA VAL A 226 1.85 -0.10 17.65
C VAL A 226 1.51 0.02 19.13
N GLY A 227 2.55 0.03 19.99
CA GLY A 227 2.42 0.15 21.43
C GLY A 227 3.38 1.22 21.97
N GLY A 228 2.90 2.05 22.89
CA GLY A 228 3.70 3.09 23.55
C GLY A 228 3.38 4.52 23.07
N PRO A 229 4.16 5.51 23.53
CA PRO A 229 3.88 6.91 23.22
C PRO A 229 4.15 7.26 21.76
N ILE A 230 3.33 8.16 21.24
CA ILE A 230 3.37 8.61 19.86
C ILE A 230 4.24 9.86 19.80
N ASP A 231 5.37 9.75 19.11
CA ASP A 231 6.23 10.87 18.76
C ASP A 231 5.83 11.42 17.38
N VAL A 232 5.89 12.73 17.22
CA VAL A 232 5.52 13.44 15.99
C VAL A 232 6.59 14.45 15.65
N ALA A 233 7.02 14.41 14.39
CA ALA A 233 7.87 15.43 13.80
C ALA A 233 7.14 16.13 12.64
N ALA A 234 7.49 17.38 12.41
CA ALA A 234 7.10 18.16 11.25
C ALA A 234 8.34 18.49 10.43
N LEU A 235 8.18 18.48 9.11
CA LEU A 235 9.18 18.95 8.16
C LEU A 235 8.58 20.15 7.45
N THR A 236 9.21 21.33 7.60
CA THR A 236 8.77 22.54 6.89
C THR A 236 9.89 23.07 6.00
N TYR A 237 9.53 23.82 4.95
CA TYR A 237 10.51 24.42 4.05
C TYR A 237 11.46 25.37 4.80
N ASN A 238 10.93 26.19 5.71
CA ASN A 238 11.70 27.21 6.42
C ASN A 238 12.48 26.67 7.63
N SER A 239 11.90 25.74 8.38
CA SER A 239 12.45 25.30 9.67
C SER A 239 13.12 23.92 9.60
N GLY A 240 13.01 23.23 8.46
CA GLY A 240 13.49 21.86 8.33
C GLY A 240 12.73 20.91 9.25
N PHE A 241 13.43 19.89 9.74
CA PHE A 241 12.88 18.85 10.60
C PHE A 241 12.80 19.32 12.06
N VAL A 242 11.62 19.23 12.67
CA VAL A 242 11.35 19.64 14.05
C VAL A 242 10.49 18.58 14.74
N TRP A 243 10.86 18.20 15.96
CA TRP A 243 10.00 17.38 16.82
C TRP A 243 8.87 18.25 17.41
N VAL A 244 7.62 17.98 17.04
CA VAL A 244 6.44 18.69 17.55
C VAL A 244 5.96 18.05 18.86
N LYS A 245 6.08 16.72 18.96
CA LYS A 245 5.75 15.97 20.17
C LYS A 245 6.77 14.86 20.34
N ASN A 246 7.47 14.83 21.46
CA ASN A 246 8.43 13.77 21.78
C ASN A 246 8.37 13.44 23.27
N LYS A 247 8.35 12.15 23.61
CA LYS A 247 8.38 11.64 24.99
C LYS A 247 9.55 12.17 25.84
N ASN A 248 10.63 12.63 25.22
CA ASN A 248 11.87 13.08 25.89
C ASN A 248 12.01 14.59 26.12
N ASN A 249 10.94 15.40 25.98
CA ASN A 249 10.94 16.85 26.25
C ASN A 249 12.15 17.59 25.63
N ILE A 250 12.18 17.70 24.30
CA ILE A 250 12.89 18.81 23.68
C ILE A 250 11.82 19.75 23.17
N ASN A 251 11.42 20.68 24.04
CA ASN A 251 10.49 21.75 23.70
C ASN A 251 11.28 22.75 22.82
N ILE A 252 11.36 22.50 21.51
CA ILE A 252 11.95 23.46 20.58
C ILE A 252 10.85 24.47 20.30
N ASP A 253 10.92 25.60 21.02
CA ASP A 253 10.10 26.77 20.80
C ASP A 253 10.15 27.14 19.30
N ILE A 254 9.03 26.97 18.59
CA ILE A 254 8.95 27.07 17.12
C ILE A 254 9.11 28.54 16.65
N ASP A 255 9.24 29.50 17.58
CA ASP A 255 9.19 30.94 17.27
C ASP A 255 10.51 31.72 17.47
N ASN A 256 11.66 31.07 17.68
CA ASN A 256 12.92 31.79 17.96
C ASN A 256 14.11 31.55 17.02
N ASN A 257 13.96 30.78 15.92
CA ASN A 257 15.09 30.48 15.03
C ASN A 257 15.17 31.34 13.75
N HIS A 258 14.69 32.59 13.80
CA HIS A 258 14.87 33.59 12.73
C HIS A 258 16.28 34.23 12.71
N ARG A 259 17.34 33.54 13.15
CA ARG A 259 18.69 34.09 13.12
C ARG A 259 19.72 33.16 12.47
N ARG A 260 20.08 33.59 11.25
CA ARG A 260 21.35 33.44 10.54
C ARG A 260 21.58 32.10 9.81
N CYS A 261 21.21 32.10 8.53
CA CYS A 261 22.19 31.84 7.49
C CYS A 261 22.41 33.19 6.77
N ARG A 262 23.50 33.88 7.14
CA ARG A 262 24.10 34.89 6.26
C ARG A 262 25.05 34.12 5.36
N ASP A 263 25.00 34.50 4.10
CA ASP A 263 25.84 34.04 3.00
C ASP A 263 27.32 34.07 3.37
N ASP A 264 28.00 32.97 3.05
CA ASP A 264 29.38 32.98 2.55
C ASP A 264 29.33 32.61 1.06
#